data_AF-A0A6L6PVW1-F1
#
_entry.id   AF-A0A6L6PVW1-F1
#
_cell.length_a   1.000
_cell.length_b   1.000
_cell.length_c   1.000
_cell.angle_alpha   90.00
_cell.angle_beta   90.00
_cell.angle_gamma   90.00
#
_symmetry.space_group_name_H-M   'P 1'
#
loop_
_entity.id
_entity.type
_entity.pdbx_description
1 polymer ?
#
loop_
_entity_poly.entity_id
_entity_poly.type
_entity_poly.pdbx_seq_one_letter_code
_entity_poly.pdbx_strand_id
1 'polypeptide(L)'
;MKYNEIVYSSVRGLLASYSQKINDFLDSGENDTLLDIVTSIDEMLAIVDAAIATPGADPFLNDVFSLFRFPQNSVEIEKIDPIYFKKTIAILTLATLLENDQSLDLDKEIDFPVESFKLLSDTGPMLPFKSFGVANISTPKDSMAYIEFRDETWHQQLGESKFNNQLLGCILHVVSSDTSLIFNSAYILVRDDADDVKAVEAALRLHAISQGKTIHIPIESTINPSLNGTGLISPKNHYQQFNETILILSEFNARSDILNKFLSLYHVIEGFMHKVPLVDLGKNNNGKMFSIRDFKRLYNTVDVNETAAIKEIFKIFWDVNIGPIAFSKVVENAIKSTKTLPGYVKEDMDLLLTKLEVFDTNGATQLSNGCTSTKYSLLIYKVRCAIVHNSETELHISHFNLSKTLIYLIDEIIMKPLEGLVFKVISDKTSRVWYSGPVLQLY
;
A
#
# COMPACT_ATOMS: atom_id res chain seq x y z
N MET A 1 5.72 24.53 31.17
CA MET A 1 6.85 24.73 30.24
C MET A 1 6.34 25.56 29.09
N LYS A 2 7.04 26.67 28.78
CA LYS A 2 6.66 27.56 27.69
C LYS A 2 7.16 27.05 26.35
N TYR A 3 6.57 27.50 25.25
CA TYR A 3 7.04 27.14 23.92
C TYR A 3 8.47 27.60 23.66
N ASN A 4 8.81 28.85 24.01
CA ASN A 4 10.16 29.38 23.83
C ASN A 4 11.23 28.59 24.60
N GLU A 5 10.90 28.14 25.82
CA GLU A 5 11.77 27.29 26.62
C GLU A 5 12.11 26.01 25.87
N ILE A 6 11.13 25.32 25.29
CA ILE A 6 11.36 24.10 24.50
C ILE A 6 12.11 24.42 23.22
N VAL A 7 11.58 25.34 22.41
CA VAL A 7 12.09 25.66 21.08
C VAL A 7 13.57 26.05 21.15
N TYR A 8 13.92 27.02 21.98
CA TYR A 8 15.28 27.54 22.00
C TYR A 8 16.25 26.67 22.80
N SER A 9 15.81 26.05 23.91
CA SER A 9 16.72 25.16 24.65
C SER A 9 17.06 23.89 23.87
N SER A 10 16.11 23.31 23.13
CA SER A 10 16.35 22.16 22.27
C SER A 10 17.36 22.49 21.16
N VAL A 11 17.21 23.62 20.47
CA VAL A 11 18.13 24.05 19.41
C VAL A 11 19.51 24.41 19.98
N ARG A 12 19.56 25.17 21.07
CA ARG A 12 20.82 25.57 21.72
C ARG A 12 21.62 24.36 22.21
N GLY A 13 20.98 23.44 22.93
CA GLY A 13 21.63 22.25 23.47
C GLY A 13 22.18 21.34 22.38
N LEU A 14 21.43 21.20 21.29
CA LEU A 14 21.82 20.46 20.09
C LEU A 14 23.05 21.07 19.41
N LEU A 15 23.03 22.37 19.12
CA LEU A 15 24.14 23.10 18.49
C LEU A 15 25.40 23.05 19.36
N ALA A 16 25.27 23.24 20.68
CA ALA A 16 26.38 23.16 21.62
C ALA A 16 27.01 21.76 21.64
N SER A 17 26.20 20.70 21.67
CA SER A 17 26.71 19.33 21.58
C SER A 17 27.29 19.01 20.19
N TYR A 18 26.83 19.67 19.13
CA TYR A 18 27.42 19.52 17.79
C TYR A 18 28.80 20.19 17.72
N SER A 19 28.91 21.43 18.20
CA SER A 19 30.20 22.16 18.29
C SER A 19 31.23 21.34 19.07
N GLN A 20 30.85 20.79 20.23
CA GLN A 20 31.74 19.92 21.01
C GLN A 20 32.23 18.71 20.22
N LYS A 21 31.33 18.00 19.51
CA LYS A 21 31.72 16.82 18.71
C LYS A 21 32.70 17.17 17.59
N ILE A 22 32.56 18.33 16.95
CA ILE A 22 33.48 18.76 15.91
C ILE A 22 34.83 19.14 16.51
N ASN A 23 34.84 19.82 17.65
CA ASN A 23 36.08 20.13 18.38
C ASN A 23 36.83 18.85 18.80
N ASP A 24 36.12 17.85 19.32
CA ASP A 24 36.71 16.55 19.67
C ASP A 24 37.33 15.85 18.44
N PHE A 25 36.74 16.04 17.25
CA PHE A 25 37.27 15.53 15.99
C PHE A 25 38.50 16.32 15.51
N LEU A 26 38.48 17.65 15.63
CA LEU A 26 39.61 18.54 15.30
C LEU A 26 40.85 18.28 16.16
N ASP A 27 40.67 17.88 17.41
CA ASP A 27 41.78 17.48 18.29
C ASP A 27 42.57 16.26 17.74
N SER A 28 41.99 15.51 16.79
CA SER A 28 42.64 14.38 16.11
C SER A 28 43.38 14.76 14.81
N GLY A 29 43.23 16.00 14.33
CA GLY A 29 43.92 16.53 13.15
C GLY A 29 43.29 17.82 12.61
N GLU A 30 44.12 18.71 12.04
CA GLU A 30 43.65 19.98 11.45
C GLU A 30 42.82 19.74 10.18
N ASN A 31 41.66 20.39 10.11
CA ASN A 31 40.82 20.46 8.92
C ASN A 31 40.17 21.84 8.85
N ASP A 32 40.66 22.70 7.96
CA ASP A 32 40.19 24.08 7.76
C ASP A 32 38.66 24.15 7.55
N THR A 33 38.09 23.17 6.85
CA THR A 33 36.63 23.14 6.59
C THR A 33 35.83 22.94 7.87
N LEU A 34 36.34 22.13 8.80
CA LEU A 34 35.67 21.90 10.08
C LEU A 34 35.79 23.12 11.00
N LEU A 35 36.87 23.89 10.90
CA LEU A 35 37.03 25.13 11.66
C LEU A 35 36.01 26.20 11.21
N ASP A 36 35.78 26.31 9.89
CA ASP A 36 34.75 27.18 9.32
C ASP A 36 33.34 26.76 9.79
N ILE A 37 33.10 25.45 9.89
CA ILE A 37 31.83 24.90 10.42
C ILE A 37 31.65 25.23 11.91
N VAL A 38 32.68 25.08 12.74
CA VAL A 38 32.61 25.44 14.18
C VAL A 38 32.27 26.92 14.31
N THR A 39 32.95 27.79 13.55
CA THR A 39 32.67 29.23 13.52
C THR A 39 31.21 29.50 13.15
N SER A 40 30.68 28.81 12.12
CA SER A 40 29.27 28.91 11.73
C SER A 40 28.31 28.46 12.86
N ILE A 41 28.65 27.39 13.60
CA ILE A 41 27.85 26.92 14.73
C ILE A 41 27.88 27.92 15.88
N ASP A 42 29.02 28.55 16.17
CA ASP A 42 29.14 29.58 17.20
C ASP A 42 28.33 30.82 16.84
N GLU A 43 28.29 31.22 15.57
CA GLU A 43 27.39 32.26 15.08
C GLU A 43 25.91 31.89 15.29
N MET A 44 25.53 30.65 14.96
CA MET A 44 24.17 30.14 15.19
C MET A 44 23.81 30.14 16.69
N LEU A 45 24.73 29.74 17.56
CA LEU A 45 24.55 29.77 19.02
C LEU A 45 24.36 31.21 19.52
N ALA A 46 25.13 32.16 19.02
CA ALA A 46 24.99 33.57 19.38
C ALA A 46 23.61 34.13 18.98
N ILE A 47 23.08 33.74 17.81
CA ILE A 47 21.72 34.10 17.37
C ILE A 47 20.68 33.56 18.35
N VAL A 48 20.77 32.27 18.72
CA VAL A 48 19.83 31.63 19.65
C VAL A 48 19.93 32.22 21.05
N ASP A 49 21.13 32.53 21.54
CA ASP A 49 21.34 33.14 22.86
C ASP A 49 20.79 34.57 22.93
N ALA A 50 20.96 35.37 21.87
CA ALA A 50 20.38 36.71 21.77
C ALA A 50 18.84 36.69 21.81
N ALA A 51 18.25 35.68 21.19
CA ALA A 51 16.82 35.48 21.19
C ALA A 51 16.25 35.09 22.55
N ILE A 52 16.90 34.16 23.24
CA ILE A 52 16.54 33.78 24.62
C ILE A 52 16.58 35.02 25.53
N ALA A 53 17.55 35.92 25.31
CA ALA A 53 17.70 37.16 26.08
C ALA A 53 16.67 38.25 25.76
N THR A 54 16.01 38.18 24.59
CA THR A 54 15.12 39.24 24.09
C THR A 54 13.73 38.69 23.75
N PRO A 55 12.82 38.58 24.75
CA PRO A 55 11.46 38.10 24.52
C PRO A 55 10.73 38.96 23.46
N GLY A 56 10.14 38.32 22.46
CA GLY A 56 9.38 38.98 21.38
C GLY A 56 10.22 39.49 20.20
N ALA A 57 11.46 39.03 20.03
CA ALA A 57 12.24 39.28 18.81
C ALA A 57 11.61 38.60 17.57
N ASP A 58 11.89 39.15 16.38
CA ASP A 58 11.44 38.59 15.10
C ASP A 58 11.92 37.14 14.91
N PRO A 59 11.21 36.27 14.14
CA PRO A 59 11.65 34.91 13.86
C PRO A 59 13.06 34.85 13.23
N PHE A 60 13.99 34.10 13.82
CA PHE A 60 15.39 33.98 13.35
C PHE A 60 15.84 32.52 13.19
N LEU A 61 15.03 31.51 13.58
CA LEU A 61 15.38 30.11 13.36
C LEU A 61 15.43 29.73 11.87
N ASN A 62 14.79 30.50 10.99
CA ASN A 62 15.00 30.37 9.54
C ASN A 62 16.44 30.71 9.14
N ASP A 63 17.06 31.70 9.78
CA ASP A 63 18.45 32.09 9.50
C ASP A 63 19.40 31.02 10.04
N VAL A 64 19.16 30.55 11.27
CA VAL A 64 19.88 29.41 11.85
C VAL A 64 19.77 28.17 10.95
N PHE A 65 18.57 27.85 10.46
CA PHE A 65 18.37 26.67 9.62
C PHE A 65 19.02 26.83 8.23
N SER A 66 18.97 28.03 7.67
CA SER A 66 19.66 28.39 6.42
C SER A 66 21.19 28.25 6.54
N LEU A 67 21.77 28.74 7.64
CA LEU A 67 23.21 28.61 7.94
C LEU A 67 23.61 27.14 8.12
N PHE A 68 22.79 26.35 8.80
CA PHE A 68 23.05 24.93 9.01
C PHE A 68 23.00 24.12 7.70
N ARG A 69 22.05 24.42 6.81
CA ARG A 69 21.90 23.75 5.50
C ARG A 69 22.81 24.29 4.41
N PHE A 70 23.77 25.17 4.74
CA PHE A 70 24.71 25.64 3.74
C PHE A 70 25.48 24.45 3.12
N PRO A 71 25.53 24.30 1.78
CA PRO A 71 25.90 23.03 1.14
C PRO A 71 27.26 22.45 1.54
N GLN A 72 28.25 23.32 1.81
CA GLN A 72 29.58 22.90 2.25
C GLN A 72 29.55 22.38 3.69
N ASN A 73 28.78 23.04 4.56
CA ASN A 73 28.62 22.65 5.96
C ASN A 73 27.92 21.30 6.04
N SER A 74 26.78 21.13 5.36
CA SER A 74 25.96 19.92 5.48
C SER A 74 26.69 18.63 5.11
N VAL A 75 27.54 18.65 4.07
CA VAL A 75 28.23 17.44 3.58
C VAL A 75 29.31 16.96 4.55
N GLU A 76 30.12 17.87 5.10
CA GLU A 76 31.17 17.48 6.05
C GLU A 76 30.60 17.14 7.42
N ILE A 77 29.58 17.90 7.87
CA ILE A 77 28.83 17.66 9.10
C ILE A 77 28.20 16.26 9.10
N GLU A 78 27.58 15.86 7.98
CA GLU A 78 26.97 14.53 7.83
C GLU A 78 28.02 13.41 7.89
N LYS A 79 29.23 13.62 7.37
CA LYS A 79 30.31 12.61 7.43
C LYS A 79 30.80 12.33 8.85
N ILE A 80 30.79 13.32 9.73
CA ILE A 80 31.26 13.16 11.12
C ILE A 80 30.29 12.27 11.90
N ASP A 81 29.01 12.60 11.86
CA ASP A 81 27.96 11.86 12.58
C ASP A 81 26.63 11.94 11.83
N PRO A 82 26.37 11.01 10.88
CA PRO A 82 25.17 11.04 10.06
C PRO A 82 23.86 10.97 10.88
N ILE A 83 23.89 10.26 12.01
CA ILE A 83 22.71 10.09 12.87
C ILE A 83 22.41 11.41 13.58
N TYR A 84 23.44 12.04 14.14
CA TYR A 84 23.30 13.30 14.84
C TYR A 84 22.96 14.46 13.88
N PHE A 85 23.49 14.45 12.66
CA PHE A 85 23.08 15.39 11.60
C PHE A 85 21.57 15.32 11.33
N LYS A 86 21.03 14.10 11.12
CA LYS A 86 19.58 13.92 10.92
C LYS A 86 18.75 14.34 12.12
N LYS A 87 19.23 14.06 13.35
CA LYS A 87 18.63 14.59 14.59
C LYS A 87 18.56 16.11 14.54
N THR A 88 19.65 16.76 14.14
CA THR A 88 19.71 18.22 14.06
C THR A 88 18.71 18.78 13.06
N ILE A 89 18.63 18.20 11.87
CA ILE A 89 17.65 18.59 10.86
C ILE A 89 16.23 18.44 11.39
N ALA A 90 15.90 17.34 12.07
CA ALA A 90 14.57 17.12 12.61
C ALA A 90 14.19 18.17 13.69
N ILE A 91 15.08 18.43 14.64
CA ILE A 91 14.87 19.42 15.71
C ILE A 91 14.74 20.83 15.14
N LEU A 92 15.66 21.25 14.26
CA LEU A 92 15.59 22.56 13.61
C LEU A 92 14.29 22.71 12.82
N THR A 93 13.89 21.68 12.07
CA THR A 93 12.63 21.71 11.30
C THR A 93 11.42 21.90 12.21
N LEU A 94 11.31 21.14 13.31
CA LEU A 94 10.20 21.28 14.27
C LEU A 94 10.20 22.65 14.96
N ALA A 95 11.38 23.12 15.38
CA ALA A 95 11.56 24.40 16.05
C ALA A 95 11.18 25.58 15.13
N THR A 96 11.67 25.58 13.89
CA THR A 96 11.34 26.56 12.86
C THR A 96 9.85 26.56 12.51
N LEU A 97 9.20 25.38 12.46
CA LEU A 97 7.76 25.29 12.21
C LEU A 97 6.94 25.93 13.35
N LEU A 98 7.35 25.74 14.61
CA LEU A 98 6.69 26.36 15.74
C LEU A 98 6.90 27.87 15.77
N GLU A 99 8.13 28.35 15.56
CA GLU A 99 8.43 29.79 15.58
C GLU A 99 7.75 30.56 14.45
N ASN A 100 7.64 29.96 13.26
CA ASN A 100 7.01 30.59 12.10
C ASN A 100 5.48 30.60 12.15
N ASP A 101 4.84 29.88 13.08
CA ASP A 101 3.39 29.91 13.21
C ASP A 101 2.95 31.24 13.84
N GLN A 102 2.46 32.15 13.01
CA GLN A 102 1.98 33.47 13.41
C GLN A 102 0.81 33.43 14.42
N SER A 103 0.12 32.28 14.54
CA SER A 103 -0.95 32.10 15.52
C SER A 103 -0.47 31.63 16.88
N LEU A 104 0.80 31.22 16.98
CA LEU A 104 1.41 30.73 18.21
C LEU A 104 2.07 31.86 19.00
N ASP A 105 1.67 32.00 20.26
CA ASP A 105 2.42 32.80 21.24
C ASP A 105 3.49 31.92 21.88
N LEU A 106 4.77 32.21 21.58
CA LEU A 106 5.91 31.45 22.10
C LEU A 106 6.11 31.61 23.61
N ASP A 107 5.58 32.68 24.22
CA ASP A 107 5.62 32.88 25.67
C ASP A 107 4.51 32.12 26.42
N LYS A 108 3.57 31.53 25.67
CA LYS A 108 2.47 30.75 26.23
C LYS A 108 2.95 29.40 26.75
N GLU A 109 2.31 28.92 27.81
CA GLU A 109 2.50 27.57 28.33
C GLU A 109 1.88 26.51 27.40
N ILE A 110 2.56 25.39 27.30
CA ILE A 110 2.06 24.19 26.65
C ILE A 110 1.11 23.47 27.62
N ASP A 111 -0.17 23.45 27.30
CA ASP A 111 -1.23 22.75 28.06
C ASP A 111 -1.24 21.22 27.81
N PHE A 112 -0.11 20.69 27.35
CA PHE A 112 0.10 19.27 27.07
C PHE A 112 1.02 18.70 28.13
N PRO A 113 0.78 17.47 28.63
CA PRO A 113 1.64 16.85 29.63
C PRO A 113 2.89 16.29 28.95
N VAL A 114 3.78 17.17 28.51
CA VAL A 114 4.94 16.84 27.66
C VAL A 114 5.81 15.72 28.24
N GLU A 115 6.04 15.72 29.55
CA GLU A 115 6.83 14.69 30.25
C GLU A 115 6.13 13.32 30.34
N SER A 116 4.85 13.23 30.00
CA SER A 116 4.09 11.98 29.96
C SER A 116 4.12 11.31 28.58
N PHE A 117 5.06 11.69 27.70
CA PHE A 117 5.19 11.11 26.37
C PHE A 117 6.58 10.51 26.13
N LYS A 118 6.61 9.50 25.28
CA LYS A 118 7.82 8.85 24.75
C LYS A 118 7.67 8.57 23.27
N LEU A 119 8.78 8.26 22.61
CA LEU A 119 8.80 7.75 21.24
C LEU A 119 9.01 6.23 21.27
N LEU A 120 8.16 5.51 20.55
CA LEU A 120 8.33 4.09 20.28
C LEU A 120 8.68 3.91 18.81
N SER A 121 9.66 3.07 18.51
CA SER A 121 9.96 2.68 17.13
C SER A 121 8.77 1.92 16.54
N ASP A 122 8.29 2.34 15.37
CA ASP A 122 7.29 1.58 14.61
C ASP A 122 7.94 0.35 13.99
N THR A 123 7.37 -0.82 14.26
CA THR A 123 7.87 -2.11 13.77
C THR A 123 6.96 -2.75 12.74
N GLY A 124 5.82 -2.12 12.45
CA GLY A 124 4.83 -2.69 11.56
C GLY A 124 5.07 -2.36 10.09
N PRO A 125 4.09 -2.69 9.23
CA PRO A 125 4.18 -2.42 7.80
C PRO A 125 4.34 -0.93 7.51
N MET A 126 5.13 -0.61 6.48
CA MET A 126 5.37 0.77 6.05
C MET A 126 4.05 1.45 5.71
N LEU A 127 3.84 2.64 6.29
CA LEU A 127 2.66 3.46 6.06
C LEU A 127 2.87 4.35 4.83
N PRO A 128 1.80 4.68 4.08
CA PRO A 128 1.90 5.50 2.87
C PRO A 128 2.12 6.99 3.18
N PHE A 129 1.86 7.41 4.43
CA PHE A 129 2.14 8.76 4.92
C PHE A 129 3.44 8.79 5.74
N LYS A 130 4.07 9.95 5.79
CA LYS A 130 5.35 10.22 6.44
C LYS A 130 5.21 10.93 7.77
N SER A 131 4.11 11.64 7.95
CA SER A 131 3.71 12.17 9.24
C SER A 131 2.19 12.05 9.39
N PHE A 132 1.75 11.84 10.63
CA PHE A 132 0.34 11.81 10.98
C PHE A 132 0.18 12.17 12.46
N GLY A 133 -0.78 13.06 12.77
CA GLY A 133 -0.99 13.56 14.13
C GLY A 133 -2.44 13.40 14.55
N VAL A 134 -2.65 13.15 15.85
CA VAL A 134 -3.96 13.12 16.51
C VAL A 134 -3.81 13.86 17.83
N ALA A 135 -4.19 15.14 17.85
CA ALA A 135 -4.28 15.90 19.08
C ALA A 135 -5.67 15.69 19.72
N ASN A 136 -5.72 15.01 20.85
CA ASN A 136 -6.93 14.82 21.64
C ASN A 136 -7.03 15.89 22.72
N ILE A 137 -7.82 16.93 22.48
CA ILE A 137 -7.96 18.08 23.38
C ILE A 137 -8.62 17.66 24.71
N SER A 138 -9.56 16.71 24.67
CA SER A 138 -10.30 16.27 25.87
C SER A 138 -9.46 15.36 26.77
N THR A 139 -8.64 14.51 26.18
CA THR A 139 -7.68 13.66 26.89
C THR A 139 -6.30 13.76 26.24
N PRO A 140 -5.50 14.80 26.56
CA PRO A 140 -4.20 15.05 25.93
C PRO A 140 -3.28 13.83 25.90
N LYS A 141 -3.25 13.02 26.96
CA LYS A 141 -2.45 11.77 27.04
C LYS A 141 -2.84 10.69 26.02
N ASP A 142 -4.02 10.77 25.41
CA ASP A 142 -4.45 9.87 24.34
C ASP A 142 -4.10 10.40 22.95
N SER A 143 -3.34 11.49 22.88
CA SER A 143 -2.82 12.00 21.63
C SER A 143 -1.71 11.11 21.11
N MET A 144 -1.55 11.09 19.79
CA MET A 144 -0.54 10.30 19.12
C MET A 144 0.05 11.08 17.95
N ALA A 145 1.32 10.84 17.66
CA ALA A 145 1.92 11.28 16.41
C ALA A 145 2.76 10.17 15.80
N TYR A 146 2.82 10.12 14.48
CA TYR A 146 3.71 9.27 13.72
C TYR A 146 4.62 10.17 12.88
N ILE A 147 5.93 9.87 12.88
CA ILE A 147 6.91 10.54 12.03
C ILE A 147 7.90 9.50 11.46
N GLU A 148 8.05 9.51 10.15
CA GLU A 148 8.99 8.69 9.38
C GLU A 148 10.29 9.49 9.14
N PHE A 149 11.21 9.50 10.12
CA PHE A 149 12.45 10.29 10.00
C PHE A 149 13.40 9.78 8.91
N ARG A 150 13.20 8.57 8.36
CA ARG A 150 13.94 8.07 7.19
C ARG A 150 13.72 8.94 5.95
N ASP A 151 12.57 9.58 5.84
CA ASP A 151 12.16 10.32 4.66
C ASP A 151 12.23 11.81 4.91
N GLU A 152 13.15 12.51 4.26
CA GLU A 152 13.37 13.95 4.46
C GLU A 152 12.13 14.81 4.20
N THR A 153 11.12 14.29 3.50
CA THR A 153 9.88 15.01 3.17
C THR A 153 8.81 14.91 4.26
N TRP A 154 9.06 14.24 5.39
CA TRP A 154 8.07 14.04 6.46
C TRP A 154 7.38 15.33 6.94
N HIS A 155 8.14 16.43 6.97
CA HIS A 155 7.67 17.75 7.40
C HIS A 155 6.66 18.38 6.44
N GLN A 156 6.70 18.04 5.14
CA GLN A 156 5.78 18.55 4.13
C GLN A 156 4.34 18.07 4.38
N GLN A 157 4.17 16.91 5.02
CA GLN A 157 2.87 16.31 5.31
C GLN A 157 2.28 16.73 6.67
N LEU A 158 3.00 17.55 7.46
CA LEU A 158 2.49 18.02 8.74
C LEU A 158 1.25 18.91 8.58
N GLY A 159 1.24 19.79 7.57
CA GLY A 159 0.11 20.67 7.29
C GLY A 159 -1.15 19.95 6.79
N GLU A 160 -0.98 18.77 6.17
CA GLU A 160 -2.08 17.88 5.74
C GLU A 160 -2.53 16.89 6.82
N SER A 161 -1.89 16.98 7.99
CA SER A 161 -2.10 16.11 9.14
C SER A 161 -2.70 16.91 10.30
N LYS A 162 -3.34 16.25 11.27
CA LYS A 162 -3.98 16.95 12.41
C LYS A 162 -3.00 17.26 13.54
N PHE A 163 -1.80 17.72 13.19
CA PHE A 163 -0.89 18.28 14.19
C PHE A 163 -1.43 19.61 14.68
N ASN A 164 -1.29 19.85 15.98
CA ASN A 164 -1.41 21.18 16.56
C ASN A 164 -0.07 21.55 17.20
N ASN A 165 0.08 22.83 17.55
CA ASN A 165 1.34 23.33 18.10
C ASN A 165 1.72 22.63 19.40
N GLN A 166 0.75 22.22 20.23
CA GLN A 166 1.00 21.48 21.46
C GLN A 166 1.64 20.12 21.20
N LEU A 167 1.12 19.37 20.23
CA LEU A 167 1.66 18.08 19.83
C LEU A 167 3.04 18.24 19.19
N LEU A 168 3.25 19.26 18.36
CA LEU A 168 4.57 19.56 17.78
C LEU A 168 5.60 19.94 18.86
N GLY A 169 5.22 20.77 19.83
CA GLY A 169 6.07 21.12 20.97
C GLY A 169 6.43 19.90 21.81
N CYS A 170 5.47 18.99 22.02
CA CYS A 170 5.70 17.73 22.71
C CYS A 170 6.70 16.84 21.97
N ILE A 171 6.57 16.73 20.64
CA ILE A 171 7.52 15.96 19.81
C ILE A 171 8.90 16.57 19.89
N LEU A 172 9.02 17.90 19.74
CA LEU A 172 10.29 18.61 19.81
C LEU A 172 11.02 18.33 21.14
N HIS A 173 10.30 18.41 22.26
CA HIS A 173 10.84 18.07 23.57
C HIS A 173 11.37 16.65 23.61
N VAL A 174 10.54 15.65 23.29
CA VAL A 174 10.91 14.23 23.40
C VAL A 174 12.06 13.89 22.45
N VAL A 175 12.03 14.39 21.20
CA VAL A 175 13.11 14.22 20.21
C VAL A 175 14.43 14.84 20.69
N SER A 176 14.36 16.01 21.32
CA SER A 176 15.57 16.69 21.81
C SER A 176 16.18 15.96 23.01
N SER A 177 15.34 15.50 23.94
CA SER A 177 15.73 14.86 25.20
C SER A 177 16.22 13.41 25.04
N ASP A 178 15.70 12.67 24.05
CA ASP A 178 16.06 11.28 23.85
C ASP A 178 17.34 11.15 22.99
N THR A 179 18.41 10.65 23.61
CA THR A 179 19.71 10.42 22.97
C THR A 179 19.80 9.06 22.27
N SER A 180 18.83 8.17 22.47
CA SER A 180 18.81 6.81 21.91
C SER A 180 18.15 6.69 20.54
N LEU A 181 17.50 7.75 20.06
CA LEU A 181 16.77 7.76 18.80
C LEU A 181 17.70 7.57 17.59
N ILE A 182 17.24 6.74 16.65
CA ILE A 182 17.87 6.47 15.37
C ILE A 182 17.02 7.13 14.29
N PHE A 183 17.47 8.26 13.75
CA PHE A 183 16.78 9.05 12.71
C PHE A 183 16.82 8.40 11.31
N ASN A 184 16.88 7.08 11.29
CA ASN A 184 16.68 6.23 10.12
C ASN A 184 15.59 5.19 10.41
N SER A 185 14.60 5.55 11.24
CA SER A 185 13.42 4.74 11.57
C SER A 185 12.17 5.62 11.62
N ALA A 186 11.01 4.97 11.64
CA ALA A 186 9.75 5.61 11.98
C ALA A 186 9.48 5.51 13.48
N TYR A 187 8.86 6.54 14.03
CA TYR A 187 8.51 6.61 15.44
C TYR A 187 7.07 7.02 15.66
N ILE A 188 6.51 6.53 16.75
CA ILE A 188 5.19 6.89 17.25
C ILE A 188 5.38 7.60 18.60
N LEU A 189 4.97 8.86 18.69
CA LEU A 189 4.82 9.57 19.95
C LEU A 189 3.55 9.05 20.63
N VAL A 190 3.71 8.55 21.84
CA VAL A 190 2.62 8.03 22.68
C VAL A 190 2.88 8.36 24.14
N ARG A 191 1.87 8.17 24.98
CA ARG A 191 2.04 8.26 26.43
C ARG A 191 3.14 7.33 26.95
N ASP A 192 3.81 7.75 28.01
CA ASP A 192 4.95 7.09 28.63
C ASP A 192 4.64 5.70 29.23
N ASP A 193 3.41 5.47 29.66
CA ASP A 193 2.90 4.19 30.18
C ASP A 193 2.36 3.22 29.10
N ALA A 194 2.42 3.58 27.81
CA ALA A 194 2.07 2.68 26.72
C ALA A 194 3.27 1.79 26.33
N ASP A 195 3.28 0.54 26.78
CA ASP A 195 4.39 -0.40 26.53
C ASP A 195 4.12 -1.44 25.44
N ASP A 196 2.85 -1.72 25.14
CA ASP A 196 2.50 -2.65 24.05
C ASP A 196 2.57 -1.94 22.69
N VAL A 197 3.73 -2.08 22.05
CA VAL A 197 4.01 -1.54 20.71
C VAL A 197 2.94 -1.95 19.70
N LYS A 198 2.43 -3.19 19.74
CA LYS A 198 1.41 -3.65 18.78
C LYS A 198 0.07 -2.97 19.01
N ALA A 199 -0.32 -2.78 20.27
CA ALA A 199 -1.53 -2.03 20.61
C ALA A 199 -1.43 -0.56 20.17
N VAL A 200 -0.27 0.06 20.38
CA VAL A 200 0.04 1.42 19.93
C VAL A 200 -0.06 1.53 18.40
N GLU A 201 0.60 0.66 17.65
CA GLU A 201 0.52 0.66 16.19
C GLU A 201 -0.91 0.45 15.67
N ALA A 202 -1.68 -0.43 16.32
CA ALA A 202 -3.08 -0.67 15.97
C ALA A 202 -3.96 0.57 16.22
N ALA A 203 -3.76 1.26 17.36
CA ALA A 203 -4.46 2.50 17.67
C ALA A 203 -4.13 3.61 16.68
N LEU A 204 -2.84 3.77 16.31
CA LEU A 204 -2.40 4.71 15.28
C LEU A 204 -3.12 4.45 13.94
N ARG A 205 -3.12 3.19 13.49
CA ARG A 205 -3.77 2.78 12.23
C ARG A 205 -5.27 3.02 12.26
N LEU A 206 -5.93 2.73 13.39
CA LEU A 206 -7.35 3.00 13.56
C LEU A 206 -7.66 4.50 13.48
N HIS A 207 -6.85 5.34 14.13
CA HIS A 207 -6.97 6.78 14.00
C HIS A 207 -6.76 7.26 12.57
N ALA A 208 -5.75 6.76 11.87
CA ALA A 208 -5.50 7.11 10.47
C ALA A 208 -6.70 6.77 9.57
N ILE A 209 -7.24 5.54 9.68
CA ILE A 209 -8.42 5.11 8.91
C ILE A 209 -9.66 5.94 9.29
N SER A 210 -9.87 6.26 10.57
CA SER A 210 -11.00 7.09 11.02
C SER A 210 -11.00 8.50 10.42
N GLN A 211 -9.85 8.94 9.92
CA GLN A 211 -9.67 10.22 9.22
C GLN A 211 -9.62 10.07 7.70
N GLY A 212 -9.95 8.91 7.15
CA GLY A 212 -9.95 8.63 5.72
C GLY A 212 -8.55 8.45 5.12
N LYS A 213 -7.50 8.30 5.93
CA LYS A 213 -6.15 8.01 5.42
C LYS A 213 -6.04 6.54 5.04
N THR A 214 -5.30 6.25 3.98
CA THR A 214 -4.89 4.89 3.63
C THR A 214 -3.75 4.45 4.55
N ILE A 215 -3.73 3.17 4.91
CA ILE A 215 -2.69 2.57 5.77
C ILE A 215 -1.94 1.43 5.07
N HIS A 216 -2.18 1.26 3.78
CA HIS A 216 -1.50 0.29 2.93
C HIS A 216 -1.06 1.00 1.64
N ILE A 217 -0.04 0.45 1.01
CA ILE A 217 0.40 0.87 -0.32
C ILE A 217 -0.25 -0.09 -1.31
N PRO A 218 -1.08 0.41 -2.24
CA PRO A 218 -1.67 -0.44 -3.28
C PRO A 218 -0.56 -1.11 -4.09
N ILE A 219 -0.76 -2.40 -4.39
CA ILE A 219 0.18 -3.14 -5.23
C ILE A 219 -0.40 -3.17 -6.63
N GLU A 220 0.31 -2.54 -7.56
CA GLU A 220 -0.14 -2.46 -8.93
C GLU A 220 0.10 -3.77 -9.68
N SER A 221 -0.88 -4.18 -10.48
CA SER A 221 -0.74 -5.29 -11.42
C SER A 221 0.10 -4.88 -12.62
N THR A 222 0.95 -5.79 -13.07
CA THR A 222 1.79 -5.64 -14.26
C THR A 222 1.06 -5.93 -15.57
N ILE A 223 -0.18 -6.42 -15.49
CA ILE A 223 -0.96 -6.78 -16.67
C ILE A 223 -1.42 -5.54 -17.42
N ASN A 224 -1.00 -5.48 -18.68
CA ASN A 224 -1.51 -4.54 -19.66
C ASN A 224 -2.53 -5.25 -20.56
N PRO A 225 -3.61 -4.56 -20.97
CA PRO A 225 -4.63 -5.14 -21.81
C PRO A 225 -4.05 -5.78 -23.08
N SER A 226 -4.40 -7.04 -23.32
CA SER A 226 -3.91 -7.80 -24.46
C SER A 226 -4.63 -7.40 -25.75
N LEU A 227 -3.89 -7.15 -26.83
CA LEU A 227 -4.46 -6.95 -28.18
C LEU A 227 -4.88 -8.27 -28.85
N ASN A 228 -4.75 -9.40 -28.16
CA ASN A 228 -5.07 -10.72 -28.70
C ASN A 228 -6.56 -10.82 -29.03
N GLY A 229 -6.86 -11.18 -30.29
CA GLY A 229 -8.24 -11.37 -30.75
C GLY A 229 -8.94 -10.13 -31.29
N THR A 230 -8.30 -8.95 -31.28
CA THR A 230 -8.84 -7.72 -31.89
C THR A 230 -9.19 -7.90 -33.38
N GLY A 231 -8.41 -8.70 -34.11
CA GLY A 231 -8.70 -9.04 -35.52
C GLY A 231 -9.96 -9.89 -35.73
N LEU A 232 -10.55 -10.46 -34.68
CA LEU A 232 -11.82 -11.19 -34.73
C LEU A 232 -13.02 -10.28 -34.43
N ILE A 233 -12.78 -9.05 -33.95
CA ILE A 233 -13.84 -8.11 -33.61
C ILE A 233 -14.41 -7.53 -34.90
N SER A 234 -15.69 -7.79 -35.16
CA SER A 234 -16.37 -7.32 -36.37
C SER A 234 -17.63 -6.53 -36.03
N PRO A 235 -17.85 -5.32 -36.59
CA PRO A 235 -19.07 -4.53 -36.36
C PRO A 235 -20.34 -5.23 -36.87
N LYS A 236 -20.21 -6.34 -37.61
CA LYS A 236 -21.33 -7.20 -38.05
C LYS A 236 -21.82 -8.15 -36.94
N ASN A 237 -21.17 -8.17 -35.79
CA ASN A 237 -21.47 -9.08 -34.70
C ASN A 237 -22.28 -8.36 -33.61
N HIS A 238 -23.19 -9.08 -32.96
CA HIS A 238 -24.09 -8.50 -31.96
C HIS A 238 -23.44 -8.40 -30.57
N TYR A 239 -22.41 -7.57 -30.43
CA TYR A 239 -21.65 -7.42 -29.18
C TYR A 239 -22.45 -6.77 -28.04
N GLN A 240 -23.57 -6.12 -28.32
CA GLN A 240 -24.42 -5.53 -27.30
C GLN A 240 -24.91 -6.53 -26.24
N GLN A 241 -24.94 -7.83 -26.57
CA GLN A 241 -25.23 -8.90 -25.63
C GLN A 241 -24.17 -9.09 -24.52
N PHE A 242 -23.02 -8.41 -24.66
CA PHE A 242 -21.91 -8.36 -23.72
C PHE A 242 -21.73 -6.96 -23.13
N ASN A 243 -22.69 -6.05 -23.23
CA ASN A 243 -22.54 -4.68 -22.71
C ASN A 243 -22.08 -4.65 -21.25
N GLU A 244 -22.66 -5.48 -20.38
CA GLU A 244 -22.24 -5.61 -18.99
C GLU A 244 -20.80 -6.12 -18.87
N THR A 245 -20.43 -7.17 -19.61
CA THR A 245 -19.05 -7.67 -19.68
C THR A 245 -18.08 -6.58 -20.16
N ILE A 246 -18.46 -5.78 -21.16
CA ILE A 246 -17.65 -4.69 -21.70
C ILE A 246 -17.45 -3.59 -20.64
N LEU A 247 -18.49 -3.25 -19.88
CA LEU A 247 -18.38 -2.30 -18.77
C LEU A 247 -17.42 -2.81 -17.69
N ILE A 248 -17.54 -4.08 -17.27
CA ILE A 248 -16.63 -4.69 -16.29
C ILE A 248 -15.19 -4.73 -16.81
N LEU A 249 -14.99 -5.02 -18.10
CA LEU A 249 -13.65 -4.97 -18.72
C LEU A 249 -13.10 -3.55 -18.81
N SER A 250 -13.96 -2.54 -18.96
CA SER A 250 -13.55 -1.14 -18.85
C SER A 250 -13.10 -0.79 -17.44
N GLU A 251 -13.77 -1.30 -16.40
CA GLU A 251 -13.33 -1.14 -15.01
C GLU A 251 -12.01 -1.86 -14.75
N PHE A 252 -11.83 -3.08 -15.29
CA PHE A 252 -10.56 -3.80 -15.24
C PHE A 252 -9.41 -2.97 -15.82
N ASN A 253 -9.63 -2.29 -16.95
CA ASN A 253 -8.63 -1.42 -17.58
C ASN A 253 -8.34 -0.14 -16.76
N ALA A 254 -9.34 0.38 -16.03
CA ALA A 254 -9.20 1.60 -15.24
C ALA A 254 -8.53 1.38 -13.89
N ARG A 255 -8.59 0.17 -13.34
CA ARG A 255 -7.96 -0.19 -12.07
C ARG A 255 -6.46 -0.42 -12.28
N SER A 256 -5.60 0.05 -11.38
CA SER A 256 -4.18 -0.34 -11.33
C SER A 256 -3.93 -1.46 -10.31
N ASP A 257 -4.70 -1.44 -9.22
CA ASP A 257 -4.61 -2.39 -8.10
C ASP A 257 -4.84 -3.85 -8.51
N ILE A 258 -3.93 -4.74 -8.08
CA ILE A 258 -3.92 -6.16 -8.46
C ILE A 258 -5.14 -6.93 -7.98
N LEU A 259 -5.60 -6.69 -6.75
CA LEU A 259 -6.73 -7.44 -6.17
C LEU A 259 -8.02 -7.03 -6.86
N ASN A 260 -8.24 -5.72 -7.05
CA ASN A 260 -9.41 -5.19 -7.72
C ASN A 260 -9.45 -5.51 -9.21
N LYS A 261 -8.29 -5.57 -9.90
CA LYS A 261 -8.22 -6.09 -11.27
C LYS A 261 -8.65 -7.55 -11.33
N PHE A 262 -8.13 -8.40 -10.44
CA PHE A 262 -8.49 -9.81 -10.41
C PHE A 262 -9.99 -10.01 -10.17
N LEU A 263 -10.58 -9.29 -9.21
CA LEU A 263 -12.02 -9.37 -8.94
C LEU A 263 -12.87 -8.94 -10.15
N SER A 264 -12.42 -7.94 -10.93
CA SER A 264 -13.12 -7.52 -12.15
C SER A 264 -13.14 -8.64 -13.20
N LEU A 265 -12.01 -9.31 -13.43
CA LEU A 265 -11.97 -10.48 -14.33
C LEU A 265 -12.80 -11.64 -13.79
N TYR A 266 -12.78 -11.86 -12.48
CA TYR A 266 -13.61 -12.88 -11.85
C TYR A 266 -15.11 -12.61 -12.09
N HIS A 267 -15.58 -11.38 -11.93
CA HIS A 267 -16.97 -11.02 -12.21
C HIS A 267 -17.37 -11.30 -13.67
N VAL A 268 -16.45 -11.15 -14.63
CA VAL A 268 -16.71 -11.57 -16.02
C VAL A 268 -16.92 -13.09 -16.11
N ILE A 269 -16.07 -13.88 -15.45
CA ILE A 269 -16.19 -15.34 -15.41
C ILE A 269 -17.50 -15.76 -14.73
N GLU A 270 -17.87 -15.12 -13.63
CA GLU A 270 -19.14 -15.33 -12.93
C GLU A 270 -20.33 -15.03 -13.85
N GLY A 271 -20.30 -13.91 -14.58
CA GLY A 271 -21.29 -13.61 -15.61
C GLY A 271 -21.39 -14.73 -16.66
N PHE A 272 -20.27 -15.31 -17.07
CA PHE A 272 -20.29 -16.46 -17.99
C PHE A 272 -20.81 -17.76 -17.37
N MET A 273 -20.61 -17.99 -16.06
CA MET A 273 -21.16 -19.16 -15.35
C MET A 273 -22.69 -19.18 -15.45
N HIS A 274 -23.34 -18.02 -15.45
CA HIS A 274 -24.78 -17.90 -15.65
C HIS A 274 -25.17 -17.86 -17.14
N LYS A 275 -24.37 -17.21 -17.99
CA LYS A 275 -24.66 -17.03 -19.41
C LYS A 275 -24.60 -18.32 -20.21
N VAL A 276 -23.64 -19.21 -19.94
CA VAL A 276 -23.46 -20.45 -20.71
C VAL A 276 -24.69 -21.37 -20.61
N PRO A 277 -25.24 -21.69 -19.42
CA PRO A 277 -26.48 -22.45 -19.30
C PRO A 277 -27.66 -21.83 -20.07
N LEU A 278 -27.77 -20.51 -20.07
CA LEU A 278 -28.81 -19.77 -20.82
C LEU A 278 -28.65 -19.95 -22.34
N VAL A 279 -27.42 -19.83 -22.85
CA VAL A 279 -27.10 -20.05 -24.26
C VAL A 279 -27.44 -21.48 -24.68
N ASP A 280 -27.04 -22.45 -23.88
CA ASP A 280 -27.28 -23.87 -24.16
C ASP A 280 -28.78 -24.18 -24.19
N LEU A 281 -29.56 -23.62 -23.25
CA LEU A 281 -31.02 -23.74 -23.24
C LEU A 281 -31.64 -23.16 -24.52
N GLY A 282 -31.18 -21.98 -24.96
CA GLY A 282 -31.65 -21.34 -26.19
C GLY A 282 -31.33 -22.15 -27.45
N LYS A 283 -30.14 -22.75 -27.52
CA LYS A 283 -29.73 -23.64 -28.62
C LYS A 283 -30.56 -24.92 -28.66
N ASN A 284 -30.80 -25.55 -27.50
CA ASN A 284 -31.59 -26.78 -27.40
C ASN A 284 -33.06 -26.57 -27.81
N ASN A 285 -33.58 -25.34 -27.67
CA ASN A 285 -34.92 -24.97 -28.11
C ASN A 285 -34.97 -24.41 -29.56
N ASN A 286 -33.90 -24.54 -30.36
CA ASN A 286 -33.80 -23.96 -31.71
C ASN A 286 -34.14 -22.46 -31.76
N GLY A 287 -33.81 -21.70 -30.71
CA GLY A 287 -34.14 -20.29 -30.61
C GLY A 287 -35.63 -19.97 -30.42
N LYS A 288 -36.47 -20.97 -30.13
CA LYS A 288 -37.89 -20.78 -29.80
C LYS A 288 -38.07 -20.29 -28.35
N MET A 289 -39.19 -19.60 -28.09
CA MET A 289 -39.57 -19.08 -26.78
C MET A 289 -39.53 -20.16 -25.69
N PHE A 290 -38.99 -19.81 -24.52
CA PHE A 290 -38.89 -20.68 -23.34
C PHE A 290 -40.25 -20.85 -22.65
N SER A 291 -40.54 -22.04 -22.14
CA SER A 291 -41.66 -22.22 -21.21
C SER A 291 -41.24 -21.86 -19.77
N ILE A 292 -42.21 -21.52 -18.91
CA ILE A 292 -42.00 -21.32 -17.46
C ILE A 292 -41.33 -22.57 -16.82
N ARG A 293 -41.57 -23.76 -17.38
CA ARG A 293 -40.97 -25.02 -16.91
C ARG A 293 -39.48 -25.12 -17.25
N ASP A 294 -39.09 -24.64 -18.43
CA ASP A 294 -37.68 -24.58 -18.84
C ASP A 294 -36.91 -23.59 -17.97
N PHE A 295 -37.55 -22.47 -17.63
CA PHE A 295 -36.99 -21.48 -16.72
C PHE A 295 -36.82 -22.03 -15.29
N LYS A 296 -37.80 -22.79 -14.77
CA LYS A 296 -37.66 -23.48 -13.47
C LYS A 296 -36.54 -24.52 -13.46
N ARG A 297 -36.36 -25.28 -14.55
CA ARG A 297 -35.25 -26.24 -14.69
C ARG A 297 -33.90 -25.54 -14.75
N LEU A 298 -33.83 -24.45 -15.51
CA LEU A 298 -32.65 -23.58 -15.55
C LEU A 298 -32.36 -23.01 -14.17
N TYR A 299 -33.35 -22.49 -13.45
CA TYR A 299 -33.16 -21.95 -12.10
C TYR A 299 -32.55 -23.00 -11.16
N ASN A 300 -33.05 -24.24 -11.19
CA ASN A 300 -32.47 -25.36 -10.41
C ASN A 300 -31.07 -25.78 -10.87
N THR A 301 -30.68 -25.45 -12.12
CA THR A 301 -29.34 -25.72 -12.68
C THR A 301 -28.39 -24.54 -12.45
N VAL A 302 -28.93 -23.33 -12.24
CA VAL A 302 -28.20 -22.10 -11.92
C VAL A 302 -28.04 -21.96 -10.41
N ASP A 303 -28.93 -22.54 -9.60
CA ASP A 303 -28.83 -22.75 -8.15
C ASP A 303 -27.85 -23.90 -7.80
N VAL A 304 -26.75 -23.96 -8.56
CA VAL A 304 -25.65 -24.89 -8.33
C VAL A 304 -24.59 -24.14 -7.52
N ASN A 305 -24.01 -24.80 -6.52
CA ASN A 305 -22.90 -24.25 -5.74
C ASN A 305 -21.86 -23.61 -6.69
N GLU A 306 -21.48 -22.36 -6.42
CA GLU A 306 -20.52 -21.54 -7.19
C GLU A 306 -19.27 -22.34 -7.61
N THR A 307 -18.78 -23.20 -6.71
CA THR A 307 -17.62 -24.07 -6.95
C THR A 307 -17.86 -25.10 -8.06
N ALA A 308 -19.07 -25.64 -8.19
CA ALA A 308 -19.42 -26.58 -9.25
C ALA A 308 -19.63 -25.84 -10.58
N ALA A 309 -20.29 -24.67 -10.56
CA ALA A 309 -20.52 -23.88 -11.76
C ALA A 309 -19.19 -23.39 -12.39
N ILE A 310 -18.21 -22.95 -11.60
CA ILE A 310 -16.89 -22.57 -12.12
C ILE A 310 -16.13 -23.79 -12.66
N LYS A 311 -16.24 -24.96 -12.04
CA LYS A 311 -15.62 -26.18 -12.59
C LYS A 311 -16.19 -26.56 -13.95
N GLU A 312 -17.51 -26.48 -14.12
CA GLU A 312 -18.16 -26.80 -15.39
C GLU A 312 -17.76 -25.80 -16.49
N ILE A 313 -17.71 -24.51 -16.20
CA ILE A 313 -17.34 -23.54 -17.23
C ILE A 313 -15.90 -23.70 -17.70
N PHE A 314 -14.96 -24.01 -16.78
CA PHE A 314 -13.58 -24.23 -17.18
C PHE A 314 -13.36 -25.54 -17.93
N LYS A 315 -14.21 -26.56 -17.75
CA LYS A 315 -14.18 -27.74 -18.64
C LYS A 315 -14.51 -27.34 -20.08
N ILE A 316 -15.44 -26.41 -20.27
CA ILE A 316 -15.81 -25.90 -21.60
C ILE A 316 -14.68 -25.06 -22.18
N PHE A 317 -14.06 -24.22 -21.37
CA PHE A 317 -13.02 -23.28 -21.82
C PHE A 317 -11.64 -23.92 -22.00
N TRP A 318 -11.38 -25.08 -21.41
CA TRP A 318 -10.05 -25.71 -21.40
C TRP A 318 -9.45 -25.93 -22.80
N ASP A 319 -10.31 -26.30 -23.74
CA ASP A 319 -9.93 -26.65 -25.11
C ASP A 319 -10.19 -25.50 -26.11
N VAL A 320 -10.58 -24.31 -25.63
CA VAL A 320 -10.76 -23.14 -26.49
C VAL A 320 -9.40 -22.68 -27.00
N ASN A 321 -9.27 -22.53 -28.33
CA ASN A 321 -8.04 -22.03 -28.94
C ASN A 321 -7.91 -20.52 -28.82
N ILE A 322 -6.84 -20.05 -28.17
CA ILE A 322 -6.40 -18.66 -28.13
C ILE A 322 -5.28 -18.51 -29.16
N GLY A 323 -5.63 -18.03 -30.35
CA GLY A 323 -4.73 -18.07 -31.50
C GLY A 323 -4.45 -19.52 -31.93
N PRO A 324 -3.18 -19.94 -32.04
CA PRO A 324 -2.82 -21.29 -32.50
C PRO A 324 -2.81 -22.36 -31.40
N ILE A 325 -3.02 -22.00 -30.13
CA ILE A 325 -2.89 -22.93 -29.00
C ILE A 325 -4.16 -22.98 -28.14
N ALA A 326 -4.45 -24.14 -27.57
CA ALA A 326 -5.53 -24.30 -26.60
C ALA A 326 -5.27 -23.53 -25.30
N PHE A 327 -6.33 -23.11 -24.62
CA PHE A 327 -6.26 -22.39 -23.35
C PHE A 327 -5.49 -23.17 -22.29
N SER A 328 -5.68 -24.50 -22.20
CA SER A 328 -4.88 -25.40 -21.37
C SER A 328 -3.37 -25.20 -21.57
N LYS A 329 -2.93 -25.01 -22.82
CA LYS A 329 -1.53 -24.77 -23.15
C LYS A 329 -1.07 -23.37 -22.78
N VAL A 330 -1.95 -22.36 -22.88
CA VAL A 330 -1.67 -21.00 -22.39
C VAL A 330 -1.40 -21.03 -20.89
N VAL A 331 -2.23 -21.73 -20.12
CA VAL A 331 -2.05 -21.90 -18.66
C VAL A 331 -0.75 -22.64 -18.35
N GLU A 332 -0.46 -23.76 -19.03
CA GLU A 332 0.82 -24.47 -18.86
C GLU A 332 2.04 -23.59 -19.14
N ASN A 333 1.99 -22.78 -20.20
CA ASN A 333 3.07 -21.88 -20.57
C ASN A 333 3.26 -20.78 -19.52
N ALA A 334 2.17 -20.22 -18.99
CA ALA A 334 2.20 -19.24 -17.91
C ALA A 334 2.81 -19.81 -16.61
N ILE A 335 2.44 -21.03 -16.24
CA ILE A 335 3.04 -21.72 -15.09
C ILE A 335 4.54 -21.93 -15.30
N LYS A 336 4.95 -22.31 -16.52
CA LYS A 336 6.37 -22.49 -16.85
C LYS A 336 7.16 -21.18 -16.84
N SER A 337 6.63 -20.11 -17.43
CA SER A 337 7.30 -18.80 -17.47
C SER A 337 7.45 -18.19 -16.08
N THR A 338 6.48 -18.41 -15.19
CA THR A 338 6.52 -17.90 -13.81
C THR A 338 7.76 -18.38 -13.05
N LYS A 339 8.23 -19.61 -13.31
CA LYS A 339 9.45 -20.17 -12.68
C LYS A 339 10.73 -19.46 -13.07
N THR A 340 10.71 -18.69 -14.15
CA THR A 340 11.86 -17.95 -14.66
C THR A 340 11.90 -16.51 -14.14
N LEU A 341 10.86 -16.07 -13.40
CA LEU A 341 10.79 -14.72 -12.87
C LEU A 341 11.76 -14.53 -11.71
N PRO A 342 12.44 -13.36 -11.62
CA PRO A 342 13.31 -13.04 -10.50
C PRO A 342 12.59 -13.16 -9.15
N GLY A 343 13.20 -13.86 -8.20
CA GLY A 343 12.63 -14.03 -6.86
C GLY A 343 11.48 -15.04 -6.78
N TYR A 344 11.22 -15.83 -7.82
CA TYR A 344 10.39 -17.02 -7.69
C TYR A 344 11.07 -18.04 -6.78
N VAL A 345 10.34 -18.51 -5.75
CA VAL A 345 10.78 -19.55 -4.83
C VAL A 345 9.73 -20.67 -4.86
N LYS A 346 10.16 -21.90 -5.16
CA LYS A 346 9.25 -23.03 -5.33
C LYS A 346 8.57 -23.38 -4.01
N GLU A 347 9.31 -23.36 -2.92
CA GLU A 347 8.86 -23.71 -1.57
C GLU A 347 7.76 -22.76 -1.09
N ASP A 348 7.88 -21.47 -1.40
CA ASP A 348 6.85 -20.46 -1.10
C ASP A 348 5.57 -20.72 -1.90
N MET A 349 5.69 -21.12 -3.17
CA MET A 349 4.55 -21.49 -4.00
C MET A 349 3.88 -22.78 -3.50
N ASP A 350 4.66 -23.78 -3.09
CA ASP A 350 4.14 -24.99 -2.46
C ASP A 350 3.33 -24.66 -1.20
N LEU A 351 3.90 -23.84 -0.29
CA LEU A 351 3.23 -23.42 0.94
C LEU A 351 1.95 -22.64 0.67
N LEU A 352 1.98 -21.70 -0.29
CA LEU A 352 0.82 -20.91 -0.67
C LEU A 352 -0.32 -21.77 -1.20
N LEU A 353 -0.03 -22.70 -2.11
CA LEU A 353 -1.02 -23.57 -2.73
C LEU A 353 -1.65 -24.55 -1.73
N THR A 354 -0.88 -24.97 -0.71
CA THR A 354 -1.40 -25.73 0.43
C THR A 354 -2.31 -24.88 1.31
N LYS A 355 -1.93 -23.64 1.64
CA LYS A 355 -2.76 -22.71 2.43
C LYS A 355 -4.06 -22.33 1.74
N LEU A 356 -4.08 -22.29 0.40
CA LEU A 356 -5.29 -22.08 -0.39
C LEU A 356 -6.18 -23.34 -0.49
N GLU A 357 -5.72 -24.48 0.05
CA GLU A 357 -6.42 -25.77 0.01
C GLU A 357 -6.73 -26.24 -1.42
N VAL A 358 -5.87 -25.89 -2.38
CA VAL A 358 -6.02 -26.32 -3.77
C VAL A 358 -5.25 -27.63 -4.00
N PHE A 359 -4.13 -27.79 -3.29
CA PHE A 359 -3.24 -28.94 -3.38
C PHE A 359 -2.76 -29.32 -1.98
N ASP A 360 -2.56 -30.62 -1.71
CA ASP A 360 -2.09 -31.07 -0.40
C ASP A 360 -0.60 -30.73 -0.18
N THR A 361 0.30 -31.45 -0.84
CA THR A 361 1.77 -31.27 -0.76
C THR A 361 2.37 -31.15 -2.15
N ASN A 362 3.52 -30.47 -2.26
CA ASN A 362 4.21 -30.21 -3.53
C ASN A 362 3.30 -29.53 -4.58
N GLY A 363 2.49 -28.56 -4.14
CA GLY A 363 1.51 -27.86 -4.96
C GLY A 363 2.09 -27.28 -6.26
N ALA A 364 3.28 -26.69 -6.23
CA ALA A 364 3.96 -26.15 -7.41
C ALA A 364 4.31 -27.24 -8.43
N THR A 365 4.74 -28.42 -7.96
CA THR A 365 4.98 -29.58 -8.84
C THR A 365 3.68 -30.11 -9.43
N GLN A 366 2.62 -30.22 -8.62
CA GLN A 366 1.31 -30.67 -9.09
C GLN A 366 0.69 -29.69 -10.11
N LEU A 367 0.83 -28.39 -9.86
CA LEU A 367 0.42 -27.33 -10.79
C LEU A 367 1.19 -27.44 -12.10
N SER A 368 2.47 -27.78 -12.05
CA SER A 368 3.33 -27.89 -13.25
C SER A 368 3.09 -29.14 -14.10
N ASN A 369 2.78 -30.28 -13.48
CA ASN A 369 2.81 -31.59 -14.12
C ASN A 369 1.41 -32.14 -14.49
N GLY A 370 0.35 -31.36 -14.28
CA GLY A 370 -1.01 -31.84 -14.55
C GLY A 370 -2.10 -30.92 -14.03
N CYS A 371 -1.95 -29.60 -14.22
CA CYS A 371 -3.04 -28.68 -13.98
C CYS A 371 -4.19 -29.04 -14.91
N THR A 372 -5.33 -29.44 -14.34
CA THR A 372 -6.57 -29.74 -15.07
C THR A 372 -7.51 -28.55 -14.98
N SER A 373 -8.51 -28.48 -15.85
CA SER A 373 -9.59 -27.49 -15.76
C SER A 373 -10.22 -27.42 -14.37
N THR A 374 -10.44 -28.58 -13.72
CA THR A 374 -10.98 -28.67 -12.36
C THR A 374 -10.05 -28.06 -11.31
N LYS A 375 -8.74 -28.31 -11.40
CA LYS A 375 -7.77 -27.75 -10.44
C LYS A 375 -7.55 -26.26 -10.66
N TYR A 376 -7.50 -25.83 -11.92
CA TYR A 376 -7.34 -24.42 -12.28
C TYR A 376 -8.55 -23.57 -11.87
N SER A 377 -9.77 -24.07 -12.12
CA SER A 377 -11.00 -23.39 -11.65
C SER A 377 -11.07 -23.32 -10.13
N LEU A 378 -10.70 -24.40 -9.43
CA LEU A 378 -10.63 -24.39 -7.97
C LEU A 378 -9.61 -23.37 -7.44
N LEU A 379 -8.45 -23.26 -8.09
CA LEU A 379 -7.43 -22.27 -7.76
C LEU A 379 -7.98 -20.85 -7.85
N ILE A 380 -8.61 -20.49 -8.98
CA ILE A 380 -9.22 -19.17 -9.19
C ILE A 380 -10.28 -18.88 -8.13
N TYR A 381 -11.15 -19.85 -7.87
CA TYR A 381 -12.20 -19.72 -6.86
C TYR A 381 -11.63 -19.51 -5.46
N LYS A 382 -10.65 -20.32 -5.04
CA LYS A 382 -10.01 -20.21 -3.72
C LYS A 382 -9.28 -18.88 -3.55
N VAL A 383 -8.62 -18.37 -4.59
CA VAL A 383 -8.03 -17.02 -4.57
C VAL A 383 -9.10 -15.94 -4.41
N ARG A 384 -10.23 -16.02 -5.13
CA ARG A 384 -11.36 -15.09 -4.94
C ARG A 384 -11.91 -15.15 -3.52
N CYS A 385 -12.13 -16.35 -2.98
CA CYS A 385 -12.60 -16.51 -1.61
C CYS A 385 -11.63 -15.90 -0.61
N ALA A 386 -10.33 -16.13 -0.76
CA ALA A 386 -9.31 -15.58 0.11
C ALA A 386 -9.25 -14.04 0.06
N ILE A 387 -9.60 -13.41 -1.06
CA ILE A 387 -9.65 -11.94 -1.17
C ILE A 387 -10.93 -11.36 -0.53
N VAL A 388 -12.09 -12.00 -0.77
CA VAL A 388 -13.40 -11.43 -0.39
C VAL A 388 -13.84 -11.82 1.02
N HIS A 389 -13.52 -13.03 1.45
CA HIS A 389 -13.90 -13.54 2.77
C HIS A 389 -12.76 -13.33 3.77
N ASN A 390 -13.13 -12.88 4.95
CA ASN A 390 -12.24 -12.74 6.09
C ASN A 390 -12.81 -13.60 7.23
N SER A 391 -12.41 -14.87 7.26
CA SER A 391 -12.66 -15.75 8.40
C SER A 391 -11.34 -15.97 9.14
N GLU A 392 -11.38 -15.99 10.48
CA GLU A 392 -10.18 -16.11 11.31
C GLU A 392 -9.40 -17.43 11.07
N THR A 393 -10.06 -18.41 10.46
CA THR A 393 -9.53 -19.75 10.19
C THR A 393 -9.01 -19.96 8.78
N GLU A 394 -9.25 -19.01 7.85
CA GLU A 394 -8.87 -19.14 6.44
C GLU A 394 -7.79 -18.12 6.05
N LEU A 395 -7.05 -18.43 4.98
CA LEU A 395 -6.12 -17.46 4.40
C LEU A 395 -6.90 -16.28 3.83
N HIS A 396 -6.76 -15.11 4.44
CA HIS A 396 -7.22 -13.84 3.86
C HIS A 396 -6.08 -13.16 3.09
N ILE A 397 -6.31 -12.71 1.86
CA ILE A 397 -5.35 -12.00 1.02
C ILE A 397 -5.68 -10.50 1.03
N SER A 398 -4.71 -9.68 1.41
CA SER A 398 -4.80 -8.21 1.43
C SER A 398 -3.48 -7.57 1.04
N HIS A 399 -3.46 -6.24 0.87
CA HIS A 399 -2.21 -5.50 0.60
C HIS A 399 -1.13 -5.66 1.68
N PHE A 400 -1.52 -6.04 2.90
CA PHE A 400 -0.56 -6.28 3.99
C PHE A 400 0.21 -7.59 3.87
N ASN A 401 -0.30 -8.56 3.11
CA ASN A 401 0.29 -9.90 3.03
C ASN A 401 0.50 -10.42 1.60
N LEU A 402 0.35 -9.55 0.60
CA LEU A 402 0.67 -9.85 -0.79
C LEU A 402 2.19 -10.04 -0.96
N SER A 403 2.63 -11.29 -0.92
CA SER A 403 4.00 -11.68 -1.25
C SER A 403 4.25 -11.65 -2.76
N LYS A 404 5.52 -11.63 -3.18
CA LYS A 404 5.89 -11.77 -4.61
C LYS A 404 5.30 -13.03 -5.24
N THR A 405 5.26 -14.14 -4.50
CA THR A 405 4.67 -15.41 -4.93
C THR A 405 3.17 -15.29 -5.18
N LEU A 406 2.43 -14.60 -4.30
CA LEU A 406 1.01 -14.30 -4.49
C LEU A 406 0.78 -13.41 -5.71
N ILE A 407 1.61 -12.37 -5.89
CA ILE A 407 1.55 -11.49 -7.06
C ILE A 407 1.75 -12.30 -8.35
N TYR A 408 2.76 -13.16 -8.41
CA TYR A 408 2.99 -14.03 -9.58
C TYR A 408 1.86 -15.03 -9.82
N LEU A 409 1.27 -15.58 -8.77
CA LEU A 409 0.11 -16.45 -8.90
C LEU A 409 -1.08 -15.71 -9.53
N ILE A 410 -1.37 -14.51 -9.03
CA ILE A 410 -2.54 -13.73 -9.45
C ILE A 410 -2.32 -13.14 -10.85
N ASP A 411 -1.23 -12.41 -11.09
CA ASP A 411 -0.96 -11.76 -12.37
C ASP A 411 -0.66 -12.79 -13.48
N GLU A 412 0.37 -13.62 -13.28
CA GLU A 412 0.94 -14.40 -14.38
C GLU A 412 0.20 -15.71 -14.62
N ILE A 413 -0.20 -16.42 -13.56
CA ILE A 413 -0.83 -17.74 -13.68
C ILE A 413 -2.35 -17.64 -13.86
N ILE A 414 -2.99 -16.64 -13.25
CA ILE A 414 -4.45 -16.50 -13.26
C ILE A 414 -4.90 -15.43 -14.25
N MET A 415 -4.68 -14.15 -13.96
CA MET A 415 -5.31 -13.06 -14.68
C MET A 415 -4.89 -13.02 -16.15
N LYS A 416 -3.59 -13.15 -16.45
CA LYS A 416 -3.08 -13.05 -17.83
C LYS A 416 -3.65 -14.13 -18.77
N PRO A 417 -3.68 -15.43 -18.39
CA PRO A 417 -4.43 -16.42 -19.17
C PRO A 417 -5.93 -16.12 -19.26
N LEU A 418 -6.57 -15.73 -18.15
CA LEU A 418 -8.02 -15.46 -18.13
C LEU A 418 -8.42 -14.32 -19.03
N GLU A 419 -7.64 -13.24 -19.05
CA GLU A 419 -7.87 -12.10 -19.91
C GLU A 419 -7.88 -12.52 -21.40
N GLY A 420 -6.87 -13.28 -21.82
CA GLY A 420 -6.80 -13.81 -23.18
C GLY A 420 -7.97 -14.73 -23.52
N LEU A 421 -8.42 -15.56 -22.57
CA LEU A 421 -9.58 -16.41 -22.72
C LEU A 421 -10.86 -15.57 -22.88
N VAL A 422 -11.08 -14.58 -22.02
CA VAL A 422 -12.26 -13.70 -22.05
C VAL A 422 -12.36 -13.02 -23.40
N PHE A 423 -11.30 -12.36 -23.88
CA PHE A 423 -11.32 -11.72 -25.18
C PHE A 423 -11.56 -12.71 -26.32
N LYS A 424 -11.00 -13.92 -26.23
CA LYS A 424 -11.25 -14.97 -27.23
C LYS A 424 -12.72 -15.40 -27.25
N VAL A 425 -13.33 -15.69 -26.11
CA VAL A 425 -14.72 -16.21 -26.07
C VAL A 425 -15.75 -15.14 -26.43
N ILE A 426 -15.52 -13.87 -26.09
CA ILE A 426 -16.43 -12.79 -26.49
C ILE A 426 -16.24 -12.40 -27.95
N SER A 427 -15.07 -12.63 -28.56
CA SER A 427 -14.83 -12.26 -29.96
C SER A 427 -15.28 -13.37 -30.93
N ASP A 428 -15.30 -14.62 -30.48
CA ASP A 428 -15.65 -15.78 -31.29
C ASP A 428 -17.14 -16.11 -31.23
N LYS A 429 -17.89 -15.76 -32.28
CA LYS A 429 -19.33 -16.06 -32.43
C LYS A 429 -19.71 -17.54 -32.23
N THR A 430 -18.77 -18.47 -32.43
CA THR A 430 -19.03 -19.90 -32.25
C THR A 430 -18.90 -20.36 -30.79
N SER A 431 -18.37 -19.50 -29.92
CA SER A 431 -18.22 -19.77 -28.50
C SER A 431 -19.56 -20.02 -27.80
N ARG A 432 -19.52 -20.79 -26.72
CA ARG A 432 -20.70 -21.15 -25.91
C ARG A 432 -21.21 -20.00 -25.04
N VAL A 433 -20.56 -18.84 -25.05
CA VAL A 433 -21.05 -17.62 -24.39
C VAL A 433 -21.94 -16.75 -25.29
N TRP A 434 -22.11 -17.09 -26.57
CA TRP A 434 -22.90 -16.30 -27.52
C TRP A 434 -24.35 -16.77 -27.63
N TYR A 435 -25.29 -15.83 -27.46
CA TYR A 435 -26.66 -16.00 -27.91
C TYR A 435 -26.71 -15.99 -29.45
N SER A 436 -27.71 -16.70 -30.01
CA SER A 436 -27.96 -16.69 -31.46
C SER A 436 -28.42 -15.33 -31.99
N GLY A 437 -29.01 -14.49 -31.13
CA GLY A 437 -29.50 -13.15 -31.46
C GLY A 437 -28.89 -12.05 -30.60
N PRO A 438 -29.34 -10.79 -30.76
CA PRO A 438 -28.81 -9.64 -30.03
C PRO A 438 -29.14 -9.64 -28.53
N VAL A 439 -30.24 -10.30 -28.15
CA VAL A 439 -30.73 -10.43 -26.77
C VAL A 439 -31.38 -11.80 -26.59
N LEU A 440 -31.48 -12.26 -25.35
CA LEU A 440 -32.31 -13.41 -25.01
C LEU A 440 -33.78 -13.01 -25.13
N GLN A 441 -34.57 -13.74 -25.94
CA GLN A 441 -36.01 -13.51 -26.03
C GLN A 441 -36.72 -14.30 -24.92
N LEU A 442 -37.29 -13.59 -23.95
CA LEU A 442 -38.14 -14.12 -22.89
C LEU A 442 -39.62 -13.83 -23.23
N TYR A 443 -40.54 -14.60 -22.63
CA TYR A 443 -41.99 -14.52 -22.87
C TYR A 443 -42.58 -13.19 -22.43
#